data_AF-A0A6L7X762-F1
#
_entry.id   AF-A0A6L7X762-F1
#
_cell.length_a   1.000
_cell.length_b   1.000
_cell.length_c   1.000
_cell.angle_alpha   90.00
_cell.angle_beta   90.00
_cell.angle_gamma   90.00
#
_symmetry.space_group_name_H-M   'P 1'
#
loop_
_entity.id
_entity.type
_entity.pdbx_description
1 polymer ?
#
loop_
_entity_poly.entity_id
_entity_poly.type
_entity_poly.pdbx_seq_one_letter_code
_entity_poly.pdbx_strand_id
1 'polypeptide(L)'
;MSETTPPRQTEAETIRAIGAALARPSLVDDGGAFVVVPDGYRVHDMEKFLDAPPRARGTVRCETPEAFVRYYDRFCDASASLVFACTEKFQAVGVLDWHRPETQTEQAGYPARAGFGEHRVVYEAPRSDEWKIWTE
;
A
#
# COMPACT_ATOMS: atom_id res chain seq x y z
N MET A 1 34.72 31.87 36.79
CA MET A 1 33.80 30.75 36.50
C MET A 1 32.46 31.38 36.20
N SER A 2 32.13 31.55 34.92
CA SER A 2 30.88 32.20 34.50
C SER A 2 29.91 31.12 34.08
N GLU A 3 28.86 30.93 34.86
CA GLU A 3 27.78 29.98 34.62
C GLU A 3 26.88 30.53 33.50
N THR A 4 26.92 29.92 32.33
CA THR A 4 26.02 30.25 31.21
C THR A 4 24.65 29.67 31.51
N THR A 5 23.75 30.50 32.08
CA THR A 5 22.33 30.16 32.20
C THR A 5 21.72 30.06 30.80
N PRO A 6 21.11 28.93 30.39
CA PRO A 6 20.49 28.82 29.08
C PRO A 6 19.30 29.78 28.96
N PRO A 7 19.01 30.33 27.76
CA PRO A 7 17.92 31.27 27.57
C PRO A 7 16.58 30.64 27.95
N ARG A 8 15.75 31.37 28.70
CA ARG A 8 14.36 31.01 29.01
C ARG A 8 13.58 30.88 27.70
N GLN A 9 13.39 29.65 27.22
CA GLN A 9 12.39 29.38 26.20
C GLN A 9 11.01 29.67 26.81
N THR A 10 10.19 30.44 26.10
CA THR A 10 8.84 30.74 26.57
C THR A 10 7.96 29.48 26.46
N GLU A 11 6.98 29.32 27.34
CA GLU A 11 6.07 28.16 27.31
C GLU A 11 5.42 27.97 25.92
N ALA A 12 5.13 29.08 25.23
CA ALA A 12 4.61 29.09 23.86
C ALA A 12 5.58 28.46 22.83
N GLU A 13 6.88 28.68 22.98
CA GLU A 13 7.90 28.07 22.12
C GLU A 13 8.04 26.57 22.40
N THR A 14 7.95 26.15 23.66
CA THR A 14 7.96 24.73 24.04
C THR A 14 6.72 24.00 23.51
N ILE A 15 5.54 24.61 23.64
CA ILE A 15 4.29 24.06 23.08
C ILE A 15 4.38 23.94 21.55
N ARG A 16 4.92 24.95 20.87
CA ARG A 16 5.14 24.91 19.42
C ARG A 16 6.15 23.83 19.02
N ALA A 17 7.23 23.67 19.76
CA ALA A 17 8.26 22.66 19.50
C ALA A 17 7.70 21.24 19.69
N ILE A 18 6.93 20.99 20.75
CA ILE A 18 6.24 19.72 20.98
C ILE A 18 5.24 19.44 19.85
N GLY A 19 4.40 20.42 19.51
CA GLY A 19 3.43 20.28 18.41
C GLY A 19 4.09 19.96 17.07
N ALA A 20 5.22 20.59 16.76
CA ALA A 20 5.98 20.33 15.54
C ALA A 20 6.68 18.96 15.54
N ALA A 21 7.14 18.48 16.70
CA ALA A 21 7.76 17.16 16.83
C ALA A 21 6.74 16.02 16.70
N LEU A 22 5.55 16.18 17.28
CA LEU A 22 4.45 15.21 17.15
C LEU A 22 3.90 15.11 15.72
N ALA A 23 4.00 16.19 14.94
CA ALA A 23 3.55 16.20 13.55
C ALA A 23 4.41 15.34 12.61
N ARG A 24 5.62 14.93 13.04
CA ARG A 24 6.50 14.07 12.25
C ARG A 24 6.41 12.63 12.77
N PRO A 25 5.95 11.67 11.94
CA PRO A 25 5.98 10.26 12.32
C PRO A 25 7.42 9.86 12.68
N SER A 26 7.63 9.33 13.89
CA SER A 26 8.89 8.67 14.24
C SER A 26 8.85 7.25 13.69
N LEU A 27 9.94 6.81 13.06
CA LEU A 27 10.12 5.42 12.64
C LEU A 27 10.77 4.66 13.82
N VAL A 28 10.21 3.51 14.26
CA VAL A 28 10.95 2.58 15.14
C VAL A 28 11.87 1.77 14.23
N ASP A 29 13.04 1.37 14.73
CA ASP A 29 13.96 0.43 14.07
C ASP A 29 13.31 -0.88 13.58
N ASP A 30 12.12 -1.23 14.07
CA ASP A 30 11.33 -2.40 13.65
C ASP A 30 10.52 -2.16 12.36
N GLY A 31 10.78 -1.06 11.65
CA GLY A 31 10.17 -0.72 10.35
C GLY A 31 8.72 -0.22 10.41
N GLY A 32 8.10 -0.23 11.58
CA GLY A 32 6.77 0.32 11.82
C GLY A 32 6.77 1.84 11.98
N ALA A 33 5.96 2.54 11.18
CA ALA A 33 5.67 3.95 11.42
C ALA A 33 4.64 4.07 12.55
N PHE A 34 4.96 4.85 13.59
CA PHE A 34 4.10 5.08 14.74
C PHE A 34 4.05 6.57 15.06
N VAL A 35 2.97 6.98 15.71
CA VAL A 35 2.79 8.35 16.20
C VAL A 35 2.46 8.30 17.68
N VAL A 36 3.16 9.10 18.48
CA VAL A 36 2.84 9.26 19.90
C VAL A 36 1.71 10.28 20.01
N VAL A 37 0.61 9.91 20.66
CA VAL A 37 -0.57 10.75 20.80
C VAL A 37 -0.78 11.03 22.29
N PRO A 38 -0.81 12.30 22.74
CA PRO A 38 -1.07 12.63 24.14
C PRO A 38 -2.44 12.15 24.62
N ASP A 39 -2.57 11.92 25.92
CA ASP A 39 -3.84 11.52 26.53
C ASP A 39 -4.96 12.52 26.23
N GLY A 40 -6.11 12.01 25.80
CA GLY A 40 -7.28 12.81 25.40
C GLY A 40 -7.32 13.20 23.92
N TYR A 41 -6.27 12.94 23.15
CA TYR A 41 -6.23 13.19 21.70
C TYR A 41 -6.44 11.88 20.91
N ARG A 42 -6.91 12.02 19.66
CA ARG A 42 -7.15 10.89 18.75
C ARG A 42 -6.57 11.17 17.38
N VAL A 43 -5.96 10.15 16.78
CA VAL A 43 -5.57 10.19 15.37
C VAL A 43 -6.79 9.88 14.53
N HIS A 44 -7.04 10.73 13.55
CA HIS A 44 -8.10 10.53 12.57
C HIS A 44 -7.46 10.44 11.19
N ASP A 45 -7.90 9.45 10.41
CA ASP A 45 -7.62 9.43 8.98
C ASP A 45 -8.36 10.57 8.28
N MET A 46 -7.62 11.34 7.49
CA MET A 46 -8.13 12.49 6.73
C MET A 46 -8.47 12.13 5.28
N GLU A 47 -8.27 10.88 4.85
CA GLU A 47 -8.52 10.43 3.48
C GLU A 47 -9.92 10.82 2.97
N LYS A 48 -10.94 10.79 3.82
CA LYS A 48 -12.32 11.15 3.49
C LYS A 48 -12.53 12.62 3.07
N PHE A 49 -11.56 13.49 3.34
CA PHE A 49 -11.61 14.91 2.98
C PHE A 49 -10.78 15.24 1.74
N LEU A 50 -10.08 14.25 1.16
CA LEU A 50 -9.36 14.42 -0.09
C LEU A 50 -10.34 14.34 -1.27
N ASP A 51 -10.12 15.15 -2.31
CA ASP A 51 -10.93 15.13 -3.53
C ASP A 51 -10.89 13.77 -4.26
N ALA A 52 -9.81 13.01 -4.05
CA ALA A 52 -9.62 11.67 -4.57
C ALA A 52 -8.81 10.80 -3.59
N PRO A 53 -8.97 9.46 -3.61
CA PRO A 53 -8.16 8.57 -2.80
C PRO A 53 -6.67 8.72 -3.11
N PRO A 54 -5.78 8.70 -2.10
CA PRO A 54 -4.35 8.91 -2.27
C PRO A 54 -3.65 7.75 -2.97
N ARG A 55 -4.28 6.57 -3.02
CA ARG A 55 -3.80 5.40 -3.76
C ARG A 55 -4.98 4.61 -4.34
N ALA A 56 -4.77 3.95 -5.48
CA ALA A 56 -5.73 3.00 -6.03
C ALA A 56 -5.83 1.78 -5.10
N ARG A 57 -7.07 1.33 -4.84
CA ARG A 57 -7.38 0.15 -4.04
C ARG A 57 -8.64 -0.50 -4.58
N GLY A 58 -8.78 -1.80 -4.35
CA GLY A 58 -9.98 -2.55 -4.68
C GLY A 58 -9.72 -3.62 -5.74
N THR A 59 -10.74 -4.43 -5.97
CA THR A 59 -10.67 -5.57 -6.91
C THR A 59 -11.64 -5.35 -8.06
N VAL A 60 -11.12 -5.19 -9.26
CA VAL A 60 -11.90 -5.17 -10.49
C VAL A 60 -12.10 -6.59 -10.98
N ARG A 61 -13.35 -6.98 -11.24
CA ARG A 61 -13.68 -8.30 -11.82
C ARG A 61 -14.00 -8.12 -13.29
N CYS A 62 -13.33 -8.89 -14.14
CA CYS A 62 -13.50 -8.90 -15.58
C CYS A 62 -14.20 -10.19 -16.00
N GLU A 63 -15.16 -10.08 -16.90
CA GLU A 63 -15.90 -11.22 -17.44
C GLU A 63 -15.18 -11.90 -18.60
N THR A 64 -14.31 -11.17 -19.31
CA THR A 64 -13.57 -11.66 -20.47
C THR A 64 -12.06 -11.50 -20.27
N PRO A 65 -11.23 -12.37 -20.87
CA PRO A 65 -9.79 -12.25 -20.78
C PRO A 65 -9.27 -10.97 -21.46
N GLU A 66 -9.92 -10.47 -22.50
CA GLU A 66 -9.54 -9.22 -23.17
C GLU A 66 -9.77 -8.01 -22.25
N ALA A 67 -10.86 -8.01 -21.49
CA ALA A 67 -11.12 -6.97 -20.49
C ALA A 67 -10.08 -6.99 -19.37
N PHE A 68 -9.65 -8.18 -18.95
CA PHE A 68 -8.57 -8.36 -17.98
C PHE A 68 -7.25 -7.80 -18.47
N VAL A 69 -6.79 -8.22 -19.66
CA VAL A 69 -5.52 -7.76 -20.24
C VAL A 69 -5.54 -6.25 -20.45
N ARG A 70 -6.63 -5.72 -21.02
CA ARG A 70 -6.77 -4.27 -21.23
C ARG A 70 -6.71 -3.47 -19.92
N TYR A 71 -7.32 -3.98 -18.86
CA TYR A 71 -7.26 -3.31 -17.55
C TYR A 71 -5.85 -3.42 -16.94
N TYR A 72 -5.23 -4.61 -17.02
CA TYR A 72 -3.88 -4.84 -16.53
C TYR A 72 -2.88 -3.92 -17.24
N ASP A 73 -2.84 -3.92 -18.57
CA ASP A 73 -1.91 -3.10 -19.36
C ASP A 73 -2.08 -1.59 -19.11
N ARG A 74 -3.30 -1.15 -18.79
CA ARG A 74 -3.58 0.26 -18.50
C ARG A 74 -2.97 0.73 -17.17
N PHE A 75 -2.89 -0.16 -16.18
CA PHE A 75 -2.51 0.19 -14.81
C PHE A 75 -1.26 -0.53 -14.31
N CYS A 76 -0.63 -1.38 -15.12
CA CYS A 76 0.55 -2.10 -14.72
C CYS A 76 1.75 -1.17 -14.58
N ASP A 77 2.52 -1.39 -13.53
CA ASP A 77 3.88 -0.89 -13.33
C ASP A 77 4.83 -2.06 -13.54
N ALA A 78 5.74 -1.96 -14.51
CA ALA A 78 6.70 -3.03 -14.84
C ALA A 78 7.56 -3.45 -13.63
N SER A 79 7.72 -2.56 -12.64
CA SER A 79 8.48 -2.82 -11.42
C SER A 79 7.62 -3.32 -10.26
N ALA A 80 6.29 -3.25 -10.35
CA ALA A 80 5.39 -3.42 -9.20
C ALA A 80 4.09 -4.15 -9.54
N SER A 81 3.98 -4.82 -10.68
CA SER A 81 2.78 -5.56 -11.07
C SER A 81 3.10 -7.00 -11.41
N LEU A 82 2.26 -7.93 -10.95
CA LEU A 82 2.42 -9.36 -11.19
C LEU A 82 1.05 -10.03 -11.42
N VAL A 83 1.02 -11.01 -12.32
CA VAL A 83 -0.16 -11.85 -12.56
C VAL A 83 0.05 -13.23 -11.96
N PHE A 84 -0.92 -13.68 -11.17
CA PHE A 84 -0.99 -15.01 -10.60
C PHE A 84 -2.10 -15.80 -11.29
N ALA A 85 -1.82 -17.06 -11.62
CA ALA A 85 -2.82 -17.99 -12.12
C ALA A 85 -3.07 -19.10 -11.09
N CYS A 86 -4.32 -19.27 -10.68
CA CYS A 86 -4.76 -20.36 -9.81
C CYS A 86 -5.57 -21.35 -10.64
N THR A 87 -4.98 -22.49 -10.95
CA THR A 87 -5.58 -23.55 -11.76
C THR A 87 -6.77 -24.21 -11.07
N GLU A 88 -6.70 -24.40 -9.75
CA GLU A 88 -7.80 -25.00 -8.97
C GLU A 88 -9.08 -24.15 -9.00
N LYS A 89 -8.92 -22.81 -9.00
CA LYS A 89 -10.05 -21.86 -9.04
C LYS A 89 -10.38 -21.37 -10.44
N PHE A 90 -9.65 -21.83 -11.46
CA PHE A 90 -9.76 -21.32 -12.84
C PHE A 90 -9.70 -19.78 -12.91
N GLN A 91 -8.78 -19.19 -12.16
CA GLN A 91 -8.75 -17.73 -11.95
C GLN A 91 -7.37 -17.14 -12.26
N ALA A 92 -7.36 -16.00 -12.93
CA ALA A 92 -6.19 -15.13 -13.05
C ALA A 92 -6.38 -13.88 -12.19
N VAL A 93 -5.36 -13.52 -11.41
CA VAL A 93 -5.35 -12.34 -10.53
C VAL A 93 -4.13 -11.49 -10.86
N GLY A 94 -4.34 -10.31 -11.43
CA GLY A 94 -3.31 -9.29 -11.55
C GLY A 94 -3.28 -8.42 -10.31
N VAL A 95 -2.15 -8.33 -9.64
CA VAL A 95 -1.91 -7.38 -8.53
C VAL A 95 -1.04 -6.26 -9.06
N LEU A 96 -1.55 -5.03 -9.03
CA LEU A 96 -0.97 -3.89 -9.75
C LEU A 96 0.01 -3.06 -8.89
N ASP A 97 -0.08 -3.19 -7.57
CA ASP A 97 0.72 -2.50 -6.55
C ASP A 97 1.48 -3.50 -5.66
N TRP A 98 2.10 -4.50 -6.29
CA TRP A 98 2.90 -5.56 -5.70
C TRP A 98 4.27 -5.08 -5.20
N HIS A 99 5.03 -6.02 -4.61
CA HIS A 99 6.41 -5.80 -4.19
C HIS A 99 7.29 -5.34 -5.35
N ARG A 100 8.20 -4.39 -5.07
CA ARG A 100 9.16 -3.84 -6.04
C ARG A 100 10.55 -4.43 -5.81
N PRO A 101 11.28 -4.85 -6.86
CA PRO A 101 12.68 -5.22 -6.68
C PRO A 101 13.51 -4.00 -6.28
N GLU A 102 14.44 -4.16 -5.35
CA GLU A 102 15.28 -3.06 -4.84
C GLU A 102 16.37 -2.66 -5.86
N THR A 103 16.80 -3.59 -6.70
CA THR A 103 17.71 -3.39 -7.84
C THR A 103 17.21 -4.17 -9.06
N GLN A 104 17.42 -3.65 -10.28
CA GLN A 104 17.10 -4.35 -11.53
C GLN A 104 17.85 -5.70 -11.69
N THR A 105 18.92 -5.90 -10.93
CA THR A 105 19.56 -7.18 -10.70
C THR A 105 18.98 -7.80 -9.44
N GLU A 106 18.20 -8.87 -9.60
CA GLU A 106 17.79 -9.76 -8.51
C GLU A 106 19.03 -10.39 -7.86
N GLN A 107 19.66 -9.69 -6.92
CA GLN A 107 20.65 -10.31 -6.04
C GLN A 107 19.89 -10.98 -4.90
N ALA A 108 19.84 -12.31 -4.99
CA ALA A 108 19.24 -13.19 -4.00
C ALA A 108 19.74 -12.84 -2.59
N GLY A 109 18.89 -12.20 -1.79
CA GLY A 109 19.17 -11.94 -0.37
C GLY A 109 18.60 -10.66 0.22
N TYR A 110 18.20 -9.67 -0.59
CA TYR A 110 17.51 -8.47 -0.08
C TYR A 110 16.00 -8.54 -0.36
N PRO A 111 15.14 -8.28 0.65
CA PRO A 111 13.70 -8.36 0.46
C PRO A 111 13.25 -7.24 -0.49
N ALA A 112 12.53 -7.61 -1.56
CA ALA A 112 11.83 -6.66 -2.42
C ALA A 112 11.07 -5.63 -1.56
N ARG A 113 11.13 -4.34 -1.93
CA ARG A 113 10.40 -3.28 -1.24
C ARG A 113 8.91 -3.63 -1.21
N ALA A 114 8.34 -3.70 -0.02
CA ALA A 114 6.96 -4.13 0.16
C ALA A 114 5.98 -3.22 -0.60
N GLY A 115 5.08 -3.84 -1.38
CA GLY A 115 3.91 -3.17 -1.98
C GLY A 115 2.66 -3.43 -1.14
N PHE A 116 1.61 -2.66 -1.37
CA PHE A 116 0.35 -2.79 -0.62
C PHE A 116 -0.47 -3.99 -1.09
N GLY A 117 -0.40 -4.34 -2.38
CA GLY A 117 -1.15 -5.46 -2.96
C GLY A 117 -2.66 -5.31 -2.87
N GLU A 118 -3.17 -4.07 -2.83
CA GLU A 118 -4.59 -3.75 -2.65
C GLU A 118 -5.31 -3.43 -3.96
N HIS A 119 -4.58 -3.10 -5.03
CA HIS A 119 -5.15 -2.84 -6.35
C HIS A 119 -5.05 -4.11 -7.20
N ARG A 120 -6.21 -4.74 -7.43
CA ARG A 120 -6.29 -6.06 -8.08
C ARG A 120 -7.24 -6.03 -9.26
N VAL A 121 -6.93 -6.83 -10.26
CA VAL A 121 -7.82 -7.21 -11.36
C VAL A 121 -7.95 -8.73 -11.37
N VAL A 122 -9.16 -9.24 -11.54
CA VAL A 122 -9.48 -10.65 -11.44
C VAL A 122 -10.28 -11.07 -12.67
N TYR A 123 -9.88 -12.19 -13.28
CA TYR A 123 -10.64 -12.88 -14.30
C TYR A 123 -10.90 -14.31 -13.84
N GLU A 124 -12.16 -14.72 -13.86
CA GLU A 124 -12.57 -16.09 -13.57
C GLU A 124 -12.98 -16.73 -14.89
N ALA A 125 -12.21 -17.73 -15.33
CA ALA A 125 -12.47 -18.42 -16.58
C ALA A 125 -13.74 -19.27 -16.43
N PRO A 126 -14.78 -19.03 -17.24
CA PRO A 126 -15.97 -19.86 -17.20
C PRO A 126 -15.61 -21.29 -17.60
N ARG A 127 -16.20 -22.28 -16.91
CA ARG A 127 -16.14 -23.66 -17.37
C ARG A 127 -16.82 -23.77 -18.73
N SER A 128 -16.28 -24.61 -19.62
CA SER A 128 -16.91 -24.87 -20.91
C SER A 128 -18.31 -25.45 -20.70
N ASP A 129 -19.22 -25.19 -21.64
CA ASP A 129 -20.59 -25.70 -21.54
C ASP A 129 -20.60 -27.23 -21.63
N GLU A 130 -19.71 -27.81 -22.43
CA GLU A 130 -19.45 -29.25 -22.45
C GLU A 130 -19.08 -29.78 -21.07
N TRP A 131 -18.28 -29.07 -20.27
CA TRP A 131 -17.92 -29.51 -18.94
C TRP A 131 -19.07 -29.43 -17.94
N LYS A 132 -19.93 -28.40 -18.06
CA LYS A 132 -21.12 -28.24 -17.21
C LYS A 132 -22.10 -29.41 -17.40
N ILE A 133 -22.29 -29.85 -18.63
CA ILE A 133 -23.20 -30.98 -18.98
C ILE A 133 -22.82 -32.29 -18.26
N TRP A 134 -21.54 -32.49 -17.93
CA TRP A 134 -21.07 -33.72 -17.28
C TRP A 134 -20.97 -33.62 -15.75
N THR A 135 -21.15 -32.42 -15.19
CA THR A 135 -21.02 -32.17 -13.74
C THR A 135 -22.32 -31.73 -13.05
N GLU A 136 -23.39 -31.49 -13.81
CA GLU A 136 -24.78 -31.41 -13.33
C GLU A 136 -25.48 -32.78 -13.35
#